data_AF-A0A060DX06-F1
#
_entry.id   AF-A0A060DX06-F1
#
_cell.length_a   1.000
_cell.length_b   1.000
_cell.length_c   1.000
_cell.angle_alpha   90.00
_cell.angle_beta   90.00
_cell.angle_gamma   90.00
#
_symmetry.space_group_name_H-M   'P 1'
#
loop_
_entity.id
_entity.type
_entity.pdbx_description
1 polymer ?
#
loop_
_entity_poly.entity_id
_entity_poly.type
_entity_poly.pdbx_seq_one_letter_code
_entity_poly.pdbx_strand_id
1 'polypeptide(L)' 'MLDILVQSRRNTKAAKRFFKKLLKGLRYVPRMVVTDKLRSYAAAKAKIIPGVEHRQSRYLNNRAENSH' A
#
# COMPACT_ATOMS: atom_id res chain seq x y z
N MET A 1 -1.61 3.42 12.40
CA MET A 1 -1.36 2.31 11.46
C MET A 1 -2.25 2.52 10.25
N LEU A 2 -1.72 2.41 9.03
CA LEU A 2 -2.49 2.61 7.79
C LEU A 2 -2.54 1.29 7.01
N ASP A 3 -3.74 0.73 6.89
CA ASP A 3 -3.99 -0.50 6.14
C ASP A 3 -4.51 -0.17 4.75
N ILE A 4 -3.82 -0.67 3.73
CA ILE A 4 -4.07 -0.37 2.33
C ILE A 4 -4.33 -1.69 1.60
N LEU A 5 -5.57 -1.85 1.14
CA LEU A 5 -5.94 -2.90 0.19
C LEU A 5 -6.18 -2.27 -1.17
N VAL A 6 -5.52 -2.80 -2.19
CA VAL A 6 -5.76 -2.38 -3.57
C VAL A 6 -5.71 -3.64 -4.43
N GLN A 7 -6.74 -3.81 -5.25
CA GLN A 7 -7.06 -5.02 -5.98
C GLN A 7 -5.89 -5.64 -6.78
N SER A 8 -5.98 -6.97 -6.93
CA SER A 8 -5.01 -7.88 -7.55
C SER A 8 -4.82 -7.67 -9.06
N ARG A 9 -4.33 -6.51 -9.48
CA ARG A 9 -3.71 -6.37 -10.80
C ARG A 9 -2.24 -6.03 -10.62
N ARG A 10 -1.38 -6.87 -11.20
CA ARG A 10 0.11 -6.79 -11.20
C ARG A 10 0.63 -5.57 -11.96
N ASN A 11 0.18 -4.38 -11.59
CA ASN A 11 0.51 -3.14 -12.27
C ASN A 11 1.24 -2.20 -11.32
N THR A 12 2.57 -2.23 -11.39
CA THR A 12 3.44 -1.32 -10.62
C THR A 12 3.14 0.16 -10.91
N LYS A 13 2.67 0.51 -12.12
CA LYS A 13 2.27 1.88 -12.46
C LYS A 13 1.00 2.29 -11.70
N ALA A 14 0.03 1.38 -11.58
CA ALA A 14 -1.17 1.60 -10.77
C ALA A 14 -0.83 1.73 -9.28
N ALA A 15 0.01 0.84 -8.74
CA ALA A 15 0.47 0.90 -7.35
C ALA A 15 1.20 2.23 -7.05
N LYS A 16 2.06 2.71 -7.95
CA LYS A 16 2.69 4.04 -7.81
C LYS A 16 1.68 5.18 -7.80
N ARG A 17 0.71 5.17 -8.72
CA ARG A 17 -0.35 6.20 -8.78
C ARG A 17 -1.19 6.19 -7.50
N PHE A 18 -1.49 5.01 -6.99
CA PHE A 18 -2.19 4.83 -5.74
C PHE A 18 -1.41 5.46 -4.57
N PHE A 19 -0.15 5.08 -4.35
CA PHE A 19 0.66 5.66 -3.27
C PHE A 19 0.78 7.18 -3.38
N LYS A 20 0.95 7.73 -4.59
CA LYS A 20 0.99 9.19 -4.79
C LYS A 20 -0.32 9.87 -4.39
N LYS A 21 -1.47 9.33 -4.79
CA LYS A 21 -2.78 9.88 -4.41
C LYS A 21 -3.01 9.79 -2.91
N LEU A 22 -2.71 8.63 -2.33
CA LEU A 22 -2.87 8.36 -0.92
C LEU A 22 -2.03 9.33 -0.06
N LEU A 23 -0.74 9.47 -0.35
CA LEU A 23 0.15 10.37 0.39
C LEU A 23 -0.24 11.83 0.23
N LYS A 24 -0.73 12.23 -0.96
CA LYS A 24 -1.29 13.57 -1.17
C LYS A 24 -2.51 13.83 -0.27
N GLY A 25 -3.35 12.81 -0.07
CA GLY A 25 -4.51 12.90 0.83
C GLY A 25 -4.15 12.90 2.31
N LEU A 26 -3.11 12.17 2.71
CA LEU A 26 -2.74 12.02 4.12
C LEU A 26 -2.02 13.23 4.71
N ARG A 27 -1.39 14.11 3.90
CA ARG A 27 -0.55 15.24 4.36
C ARG A 27 0.62 14.86 5.30
N TYR A 28 0.80 13.58 5.64
CA TYR A 28 1.92 13.05 6.43
C TYR A 28 2.41 11.72 5.84
N VAL A 29 3.66 11.38 6.16
CA VAL A 29 4.25 10.09 5.78
C VAL A 29 3.92 9.06 6.87
N PRO A 30 3.22 7.96 6.56
CA PRO A 30 2.95 6.93 7.54
C PRO A 30 4.25 6.26 8.00
N ARG A 31 4.39 6.00 9.30
CA ARG A 31 5.54 5.25 9.86
C ARG A 31 5.59 3.79 9.41
N MET A 32 4.42 3.23 9.10
CA MET A 32 4.25 1.83 8.74
C MET A 32 3.13 1.70 7.72
N VAL A 33 3.36 0.86 6.71
CA VAL A 33 2.38 0.50 5.67
C VAL A 33 2.20 -1.01 5.67
N VAL A 34 0.94 -1.44 5.70
CA VAL A 34 0.56 -2.84 5.47
C VAL A 34 -0.04 -2.97 4.08
N THR A 35 0.51 -3.86 3.27
CA THR A 35 -0.09 -4.24 1.97
C THR A 35 -0.19 -5.75 1.86
N ASP A 36 -0.95 -6.21 0.86
CA ASP A 36 -0.93 -7.61 0.47
C ASP A 36 0.48 -8.04 -0.03
N LYS A 37 0.67 -9.35 -0.22
CA LYS A 37 1.95 -9.95 -0.63
C LYS A 37 2.30 -9.72 -2.11
N LEU A 38 1.65 -8.78 -2.82
CA LEU A 38 1.94 -8.56 -4.23
C LEU A 38 3.27 -7.79 -4.41
N ARG A 39 4.16 -8.35 -5.24
CA ARG A 39 5.48 -7.77 -5.57
C ARG A 39 5.41 -6.36 -6.15
N SER A 40 4.30 -6.01 -6.83
CA SER A 40 4.07 -4.66 -7.37
C SER A 40 4.01 -3.58 -6.29
N TYR A 41 3.54 -3.89 -5.07
CA TYR A 41 3.54 -2.94 -3.95
C TYR A 41 4.92 -2.74 -3.37
N ALA A 42 5.68 -3.81 -3.14
CA ALA A 42 7.06 -3.69 -2.66
C ALA A 42 7.89 -2.81 -3.61
N ALA A 43 7.78 -3.04 -4.93
CA ALA A 43 8.47 -2.25 -5.95
C ALA A 43 7.99 -0.79 -6.02
N ALA A 44 6.70 -0.53 -5.81
CA ALA A 44 6.17 0.84 -5.80
C ALA A 44 6.53 1.58 -4.50
N LYS A 45 6.40 0.93 -3.34
CA LYS A 45 6.79 1.43 -2.01
C LYS A 45 8.25 1.85 -2.01
N ALA A 46 9.14 0.98 -2.50
CA ALA A 46 10.58 1.26 -2.56
C ALA A 46 10.90 2.54 -3.38
N LYS A 47 10.05 2.89 -4.36
CA LYS A 47 10.24 4.08 -5.20
C LYS A 47 9.56 5.35 -4.66
N ILE A 48 8.50 5.23 -3.86
CA ILE A 48 7.67 6.38 -3.45
C ILE A 48 7.91 6.77 -1.98
N ILE A 49 8.08 5.79 -1.11
CA ILE A 49 8.29 5.98 0.34
C ILE A 49 9.41 5.05 0.83
N PRO A 50 10.67 5.29 0.40
CA PRO A 50 11.82 4.59 0.95
C PRO A 50 11.91 4.90 2.46
N GLY A 51 12.19 3.88 3.29
CA GLY A 51 12.32 4.03 4.74
C GLY A 51 11.07 3.76 5.58
N VAL A 52 9.87 3.68 4.99
CA VAL A 52 8.65 3.28 5.73
C VAL A 52 8.69 1.78 6.02
N GLU A 53 8.36 1.35 7.24
CA GLU A 53 8.28 -0.08 7.56
C GLU A 53 7.16 -0.71 6.71
N HIS A 54 7.50 -1.76 5.96
CA HIS A 54 6.53 -2.47 5.14
C HIS A 54 6.29 -3.84 5.76
N ARG A 55 5.08 -4.05 6.28
CA ARG A 55 4.65 -5.39 6.68
C ARG A 55 3.72 -5.98 5.64
N GLN A 56 4.00 -7.24 5.31
CA GLN A 56 3.16 -8.05 4.45
C GLN A 56 2.53 -9.12 5.33
N SER A 57 1.23 -9.01 5.57
CA SER A 57 0.49 -10.04 6.28
C SER A 57 -0.66 -10.53 5.42
N ARG A 58 -0.78 -11.86 5.33
CA ARG A 58 -1.97 -12.49 4.76
C ARG A 58 -3.08 -12.22 5.79
N TYR A 59 -4.24 -11.72 5.37
CA TYR A 59 -5.43 -11.49 6.21
C TYR A 59 -5.55 -10.20 7.05
N LEU A 60 -4.53 -9.33 7.15
CA LEU A 60 -4.70 -8.01 7.81
C LEU A 60 -5.52 -7.02 6.97
N ASN A 61 -5.70 -7.30 5.68
CA ASN A 61 -6.48 -6.47 4.77
C ASN A 61 -7.98 -6.84 4.74
N ASN A 62 -8.42 -7.85 5.50
CA ASN A 62 -9.83 -8.29 5.49
C ASN A 62 -10.80 -7.16 5.90
N ARG A 63 -10.35 -6.14 6.64
CA ARG A 63 -11.16 -4.97 6.99
C ARG A 63 -11.52 -4.11 5.77
N ALA A 64 -10.68 -4.12 4.74
CA ALA A 64 -10.95 -3.43 3.48
C ALA A 64 -11.64 -4.34 2.43
N GLU A 65 -11.60 -5.67 2.59
CA GLU A 65 -12.42 -6.61 1.81
C GLU A 65 -13.91 -6.51 2.19
N ASN A 66 -14.23 -6.29 3.48
CA ASN A 66 -15.61 -6.20 3.97
C ASN A 66 -16.29 -4.84 3.76
N SER A 67 -15.66 -3.89 3.05
CA SER A 67 -16.21 -2.54 2.81
C SER A 67 -16.69 -2.34 1.36
N HIS A 68 -17.04 -3.41 0.65
CA HIS A 68 -17.64 -3.33 -0.69
C HIS A 68 -19.13 -3.61 -0.67
#